data_AF-A0A7S4R502-F1
#
_entry.id   AF-A0A7S4R502-F1
#
_cell.length_a   1.000
_cell.length_b   1.000
_cell.length_c   1.000
_cell.angle_alpha   90.00
_cell.angle_beta   90.00
_cell.angle_gamma   90.00
#
_symmetry.space_group_name_H-M   'P 1'
#
loop_
_entity.id
_entity.type
_entity.pdbx_description
1 polymer ?
#
loop_
_entity_poly.entity_id
_entity_poly.type
_entity_poly.pdbx_seq_one_letter_code
_entity_poly.pdbx_strand_id
1 'polypeptide(L)'
;KQLYLTLTGHHFVEPTSPGSNATIPPGILSPVHIDKIVRSHTEAKRIWLDYNATEKALQKQLLNAFEDEYFEERRDKNSGFLGISTKDLLHHLYYTYANLTTEQLEENNDNMMMPF
;
A
#
# COMPACT_ATOMS: atom_id res chain seq x y z
N LYS A 1 -9.85 4.04 7.87
CA LYS A 1 -8.94 3.87 9.04
C LYS A 1 -9.62 3.20 10.24
N GLN A 2 -10.94 3.30 10.42
CA GLN A 2 -11.63 2.75 11.61
C GLN A 2 -11.86 1.23 11.56
N LEU A 3 -12.23 0.62 10.43
CA LEU A 3 -12.70 -0.79 10.43
C LEU A 3 -11.69 -1.81 11.00
N TYR A 4 -10.42 -1.77 10.59
CA TYR A 4 -9.38 -2.68 11.10
C TYR A 4 -9.12 -2.48 12.60
N LEU A 5 -9.03 -1.21 13.03
CA LEU A 5 -8.85 -0.85 14.43
C LEU A 5 -10.05 -1.28 15.28
N THR A 6 -11.26 -1.09 14.78
CA THR A 6 -12.50 -1.50 15.45
C THR A 6 -12.58 -3.01 15.62
N LEU A 7 -12.11 -3.78 14.64
CA LEU A 7 -12.16 -5.26 14.68
C LEU A 7 -11.02 -5.88 15.51
N THR A 8 -9.83 -5.30 15.47
CA THR A 8 -8.62 -5.92 16.04
C THR A 8 -8.11 -5.24 17.31
N GLY A 9 -8.56 -4.01 17.61
CA GLY A 9 -8.02 -3.19 18.68
C GLY A 9 -6.64 -2.59 18.40
N HIS A 10 -6.04 -2.86 17.22
CA HIS A 10 -4.71 -2.40 16.86
C HIS A 10 -4.70 -1.65 15.51
N HIS A 11 -3.77 -0.71 15.35
CA HIS A 11 -3.49 -0.13 14.04
C HIS A 11 -2.77 -1.14 13.17
N PHE A 12 -3.16 -1.21 11.90
CA PHE A 12 -2.38 -1.94 10.92
C PHE A 12 -1.02 -1.24 10.74
N VAL A 13 0.07 -1.99 10.93
CA VAL A 13 1.44 -1.51 10.75
C VAL A 13 2.09 -2.35 9.66
N GLU A 14 2.56 -1.68 8.62
CA GLU A 14 3.23 -2.33 7.49
C GLU A 14 4.57 -2.93 7.96
N PRO A 15 4.91 -4.16 7.56
CA PRO A 15 6.20 -4.75 7.91
C PRO A 15 7.37 -3.89 7.39
N THR A 16 8.32 -3.59 8.25
CA THR A 16 9.56 -2.90 7.86
C THR A 16 10.54 -3.89 7.24
N SER A 17 11.29 -3.46 6.22
CA SER A 17 12.36 -4.28 5.63
C SER A 17 13.40 -4.64 6.71
N PRO A 18 13.67 -5.93 6.97
CA PRO A 18 14.67 -6.35 7.94
C PRO A 18 16.11 -6.19 7.43
N GLY A 19 16.28 -5.75 6.18
CA GLY A 19 17.57 -5.67 5.51
C GLY A 19 17.99 -6.96 4.82
N SER A 20 19.20 -6.96 4.26
CA SER A 20 19.71 -8.12 3.49
C SER A 20 20.17 -9.24 4.43
N ASN A 21 20.87 -8.87 5.51
CA ASN A 21 21.56 -9.76 6.42
C ASN A 21 21.11 -9.54 7.87
N ALA A 22 21.04 -10.63 8.64
CA ALA A 22 20.81 -10.55 10.08
C ALA A 22 21.98 -9.81 10.76
N THR A 23 21.65 -8.81 11.58
CA THR A 23 22.66 -8.09 12.38
C THR A 23 22.87 -8.85 13.69
N ILE A 24 24.06 -9.41 13.88
CA ILE A 24 24.46 -10.08 15.12
C ILE A 24 25.16 -9.04 16.02
N PRO A 25 24.61 -8.71 17.19
CA PRO A 25 25.25 -7.76 18.10
C PRO A 25 26.63 -8.26 18.56
N PRO A 26 27.62 -7.36 18.70
CA PRO A 26 28.92 -7.72 19.25
C PRO A 26 28.78 -8.24 20.69
N GLY A 27 29.52 -9.30 21.02
CA GLY A 27 29.46 -9.94 22.35
C GLY A 27 28.52 -11.15 22.45
N ILE A 28 27.69 -11.42 21.43
CA ILE A 28 26.92 -12.67 21.36
C ILE A 28 27.82 -13.77 20.80
N LEU A 29 28.33 -14.64 21.68
CA LEU A 29 29.22 -15.75 21.31
C LEU A 29 28.53 -17.12 21.35
N SER A 30 27.36 -17.22 21.97
CA SER A 30 26.62 -18.48 22.10
C SER A 30 25.93 -18.84 20.77
N PRO A 31 26.20 -20.03 20.21
CA PRO A 31 25.57 -20.47 18.95
C PRO A 31 24.04 -20.48 19.01
N VAL A 32 23.45 -20.79 20.16
CA VAL A 32 21.99 -20.82 20.36
C VAL A 32 21.37 -19.43 20.21
N HIS A 33 22.04 -18.39 20.73
CA HIS A 33 21.57 -17.03 20.59
C HIS A 33 21.69 -16.53 19.15
N ILE A 34 22.77 -16.89 18.46
CA ILE A 34 22.96 -16.56 17.04
C ILE A 34 21.87 -17.23 16.20
N ASP A 35 21.59 -18.51 16.42
CA ASP A 35 20.55 -19.24 15.69
C ASP A 35 19.16 -18.62 15.87
N LYS A 36 18.83 -18.22 17.11
CA LYS A 36 17.58 -17.50 17.39
C LYS A 36 17.46 -16.18 16.61
N ILE A 37 18.54 -15.40 16.54
CA ILE A 37 18.59 -14.13 15.80
C ILE A 37 18.37 -14.39 14.30
N VAL A 38 19.09 -15.38 13.74
CA VAL A 38 18.99 -15.73 12.31
C VAL A 38 17.59 -16.23 11.98
N ARG A 39 16.97 -17.04 12.85
CA ARG A 39 15.60 -17.52 12.67
C ARG A 39 14.59 -16.38 12.70
N SER A 40 14.69 -15.48 13.68
CA SER A 40 13.81 -14.31 13.78
C SER A 40 13.94 -13.39 12.56
N HIS A 41 15.17 -13.15 12.09
CA HIS A 41 15.39 -12.38 10.87
C HIS A 41 14.80 -13.06 9.63
N THR A 42 14.98 -14.39 9.50
CA THR A 42 14.41 -15.16 8.39
C THR A 42 12.88 -15.08 8.37
N GLU A 43 12.24 -15.17 9.54
CA GLU A 43 10.80 -15.01 9.67
C GLU A 43 10.34 -13.60 9.31
N ALA A 44 11.01 -12.56 9.83
CA ALA A 44 10.70 -11.17 9.48
C ALA A 44 10.84 -10.91 7.97
N LYS A 45 11.86 -11.50 7.34
CA LYS A 45 12.08 -11.40 5.89
C LYS A 45 10.97 -12.10 5.10
N ARG A 46 10.53 -13.28 5.55
CA ARG A 46 9.40 -13.98 4.95
C ARG A 46 8.13 -13.13 5.02
N ILE A 47 7.79 -12.61 6.19
CA ILE A 47 6.61 -11.76 6.40
C ILE A 47 6.66 -10.51 5.51
N TRP A 48 7.82 -9.84 5.45
CA TRP A 48 8.00 -8.66 4.62
C TRP A 48 7.85 -8.96 3.11
N LEU A 49 8.42 -10.08 2.64
CA LEU A 49 8.27 -10.51 1.25
C LEU A 49 6.82 -10.87 0.91
N ASP A 50 6.15 -11.61 1.79
CA ASP A 50 4.75 -12.01 1.61
C ASP A 50 3.84 -10.77 1.55
N TYR A 51 4.07 -9.80 2.44
CA TYR A 51 3.36 -8.52 2.43
C TYR A 51 3.58 -7.77 1.11
N ASN A 52 4.82 -7.59 0.68
CA ASN A 52 5.14 -6.86 -0.54
C ASN A 52 4.60 -7.55 -1.80
N ALA A 53 4.63 -8.89 -1.83
CA ALA A 53 4.05 -9.66 -2.93
C ALA A 53 2.53 -9.48 -2.98
N THR A 54 1.87 -9.54 -1.83
CA THR A 54 0.42 -9.34 -1.70
C THR A 54 0.03 -7.91 -2.09
N GLU A 55 0.75 -6.91 -1.58
CA GLU A 55 0.50 -5.50 -1.88
C GLU A 55 0.62 -5.21 -3.38
N LYS A 56 1.66 -5.75 -4.04
CA LYS A 56 1.81 -5.65 -5.50
C LYS A 56 0.68 -6.35 -6.26
N ALA A 57 0.26 -7.53 -5.80
CA ALA A 57 -0.83 -8.26 -6.43
C ALA A 57 -2.16 -7.50 -6.30
N LEU A 58 -2.43 -6.93 -5.13
CA LEU A 58 -3.61 -6.11 -4.87
C LEU A 58 -3.60 -4.82 -5.69
N GLN A 59 -2.46 -4.12 -5.74
CA GLN A 59 -2.33 -2.93 -6.57
C GLN A 59 -2.60 -3.26 -8.05
N LYS A 60 -2.02 -4.36 -8.57
CA LYS A 60 -2.28 -4.79 -9.93
C LYS A 60 -3.74 -5.17 -10.18
N GLN A 61 -4.36 -5.88 -9.23
CA GLN A 61 -5.78 -6.22 -9.34
C GLN A 61 -6.65 -4.97 -9.38
N LEU A 62 -6.33 -3.96 -8.57
CA LEU A 62 -7.03 -2.69 -8.56
C LEU A 62 -6.89 -1.92 -9.87
N LEU A 63 -5.66 -1.78 -10.37
CA LEU A 63 -5.38 -1.11 -11.64
C LEU A 63 -6.03 -1.82 -12.83
N ASN A 64 -6.21 -3.14 -12.76
CA ASN A 64 -6.92 -3.88 -13.80
C ASN A 64 -8.45 -3.77 -13.69
N ALA A 65 -8.99 -3.38 -12.53
CA ALA A 65 -10.42 -3.34 -12.27
C ALA A 65 -11.08 -2.02 -12.69
N PHE A 66 -10.30 -0.95 -12.80
CA PHE A 66 -10.77 0.39 -13.16
C PHE A 66 -9.95 0.92 -14.35
N GLU A 67 -10.52 1.88 -15.08
CA GLU A 67 -9.83 2.54 -16.19
C GLU A 67 -8.69 3.44 -15.67
N ASP A 68 -7.61 3.58 -16.45
CA ASP A 68 -6.41 4.32 -16.06
C ASP A 68 -6.70 5.80 -15.71
N GLU A 69 -7.74 6.37 -16.31
CA GLU A 69 -8.20 7.76 -16.11
C GLU A 69 -8.50 8.07 -14.64
N TYR A 70 -9.02 7.09 -13.88
CA TYR A 70 -9.32 7.24 -12.45
C TYR A 70 -8.07 7.27 -11.55
N PHE A 71 -6.89 7.08 -12.12
CA PHE A 71 -5.62 7.06 -11.39
C PHE A 71 -4.62 8.10 -11.88
N GLU A 72 -4.90 8.83 -12.97
CA GLU A 72 -3.95 9.75 -13.59
C GLU A 72 -3.45 10.84 -12.64
N GLU A 73 -4.33 11.39 -11.80
CA GLU A 73 -3.98 12.42 -10.81
C GLU A 73 -2.92 11.96 -9.81
N ARG A 74 -2.86 10.65 -9.55
CA ARG A 74 -1.93 10.02 -8.61
C ARG A 74 -0.73 9.37 -9.29
N ARG A 75 -0.72 9.29 -10.62
CA ARG A 75 0.33 8.62 -11.39
C ARG A 75 1.49 9.59 -11.65
N ASP A 76 2.65 9.28 -11.10
CA ASP A 76 3.87 9.98 -11.48
C ASP A 76 4.30 9.59 -12.91
N LYS A 77 4.69 10.57 -13.72
CA LYS A 77 5.03 10.32 -15.14
C LYS A 77 6.26 9.40 -15.31
N ASN A 78 7.21 9.45 -14.39
CA ASN A 78 8.48 8.75 -14.50
C ASN A 78 8.53 7.46 -13.66
N SER A 79 7.79 7.44 -12.55
CA SER A 79 7.82 6.36 -11.56
C SER A 79 6.47 5.64 -11.41
N GLY A 80 5.41 6.09 -12.09
CA GLY A 80 4.10 5.46 -12.05
C GLY A 80 3.47 5.53 -10.66
N PHE A 81 3.23 4.37 -10.05
CA PHE A 81 2.65 4.23 -8.70
C PHE A 81 3.69 3.85 -7.63
N LEU A 82 4.98 4.10 -7.89
CA LEU A 82 6.05 3.76 -6.95
C LEU A 82 5.86 4.51 -5.62
N GLY A 83 5.76 3.79 -4.51
CA GLY A 83 5.59 4.37 -3.17
C GLY A 83 4.14 4.72 -2.80
N ILE A 84 3.18 4.51 -3.70
CA ILE A 84 1.76 4.67 -3.39
C ILE A 84 1.20 3.30 -2.97
N SER A 85 0.63 3.21 -1.77
CA SER A 85 0.01 1.97 -1.31
C SER A 85 -1.34 1.74 -2.02
N THR A 86 -1.75 0.48 -2.15
CA THR A 86 -3.07 0.11 -2.68
C THR A 86 -4.19 0.75 -1.88
N LYS A 87 -3.99 0.88 -0.55
CA LYS A 87 -4.91 1.57 0.34
C LYS A 87 -5.08 3.03 -0.05
N ASP A 88 -4.02 3.73 -0.42
CA ASP A 88 -4.09 5.14 -0.80
C ASP A 88 -4.79 5.32 -2.15
N LEU A 89 -4.61 4.38 -3.09
CA LEU A 89 -5.37 4.34 -4.33
C LEU A 89 -6.87 4.12 -4.08
N LEU A 90 -7.23 3.13 -3.25
CA LEU A 90 -8.63 2.91 -2.86
C LEU A 90 -9.23 4.11 -2.12
N HIS A 91 -8.43 4.78 -1.30
CA HIS A 91 -8.84 5.97 -0.58
C HIS A 91 -9.11 7.13 -1.54
N HIS A 92 -8.24 7.34 -2.53
CA HIS A 92 -8.46 8.31 -3.59
C HIS A 92 -9.75 7.98 -4.36
N LEU A 93 -9.91 6.74 -4.84
CA LEU A 93 -11.11 6.35 -5.58
C LEU A 93 -12.39 6.59 -4.79
N TYR A 94 -12.39 6.25 -3.50
CA TYR A 94 -13.55 6.43 -2.64
C TYR A 94 -13.89 7.91 -2.41
N TYR A 95 -12.91 8.75 -2.08
CA TYR A 95 -13.18 10.15 -1.75
C TYR A 95 -13.37 11.04 -2.97
N THR A 96 -12.78 10.69 -4.11
CA THR A 96 -12.92 11.45 -5.35
C THR A 96 -14.17 11.05 -6.13
N TYR A 97 -14.49 9.75 -6.22
CA TYR A 97 -15.54 9.27 -7.13
C TYR A 97 -16.74 8.60 -6.43
N ALA A 98 -16.58 8.00 -5.24
CA ALA A 98 -17.70 7.27 -4.61
C ALA A 98 -18.76 8.18 -3.96
N ASN A 99 -18.43 9.44 -3.68
CA ASN A 99 -19.34 10.45 -3.12
C ASN A 99 -19.61 11.59 -4.10
N LEU A 100 -19.68 11.29 -5.41
CA LEU A 100 -20.15 12.29 -6.37
C LEU A 100 -21.63 12.60 -6.09
N THR A 101 -21.88 13.81 -5.60
CA THR A 101 -23.25 14.34 -5.48
C THR A 101 -23.81 14.64 -6.88
N THR A 102 -25.12 14.67 -7.02
CA THR A 102 -25.77 14.98 -8.31
C THR A 102 -25.35 16.34 -8.87
N GLU A 103 -25.14 17.34 -8.00
CA GLU A 103 -24.62 18.67 -8.38
C GLU A 103 -23.21 18.60 -8.99
N GLN A 104 -22.32 17.76 -8.43
CA GLN A 104 -20.96 17.60 -8.95
C GLN A 104 -20.93 16.86 -10.29
N LEU A 105 -21.92 15.98 -10.55
CA LEU A 105 -22.08 15.34 -11.86
C LEU A 105 -22.58 16.35 -12.90
N GLU A 106 -23.52 17.22 -12.55
CA GLU A 106 -24.00 18.29 -13.42
C GLU A 106 -22.89 19.31 -13.71
N GLU A 107 -22.13 19.74 -12.70
CA GLU A 107 -21.02 20.68 -12.88
C GLU A 107 -19.88 20.11 -13.74
N ASN A 108 -19.55 18.82 -13.56
CA ASN A 108 -18.59 18.14 -14.45
C ASN A 108 -19.13 18.00 -15.88
N ASN A 109 -20.41 17.69 -16.05
CA ASN A 109 -21.03 17.61 -17.38
C ASN A 109 -21.06 18.99 -18.07
N ASP A 110 -21.35 20.05 -17.34
CA ASP A 110 -21.35 21.43 -17.85
C ASP A 110 -19.93 21.86 -18.26
N ASN A 111 -18.91 21.49 -17.47
CA ASN A 111 -17.51 21.71 -17.82
C ASN A 111 -17.07 20.89 -19.05
N MET A 112 -17.59 19.67 -19.24
CA MET A 112 -17.33 18.86 -20.44
C MET A 112 -18.03 19.40 -21.69
N MET A 113 -19.16 20.10 -21.53
CA MET A 113 -19.96 20.67 -22.62
C MET A 113 -19.54 22.08 -23.00
N MET A 114 -18.71 22.76 -22.20
CA MET A 114 -18.19 24.08 -22.54
C MET A 114 -17.10 23.97 -23.63
N PRO A 115 -17.25 24.64 -24.78
CA PRO A 115 -16.20 24.73 -25.79
C PRO A 115 -15.03 25.60 -25.28
N PHE A 116 -13.81 25.19 -25.63
CA PHE A 116 -12.54 25.85 -25.25
C PHE A 116 -12.44 27.30 -25.73
#